data_AF-A0AAW9KFG6-F1
#
_entry.id   AF-A0AAW9KFG6-F1
#
_cell.length_a   1.000
_cell.length_b   1.000
_cell.length_c   1.000
_cell.angle_alpha   90.00
_cell.angle_beta   90.00
_cell.angle_gamma   90.00
#
_symmetry.space_group_name_H-M   'P 1'
#
loop_
_entity.id
_entity.type
_entity.pdbx_description
1 polymer ?
#
loop_
_entity_poly.entity_id
_entity_poly.type
_entity_poly.pdbx_seq_one_letter_code
_entity_poly.pdbx_strand_id
1 'polypeptide(L)'
;MRKQSLIKASLVLGIAGIVARFLGLFFRWPLIMLIGDEGVGYYQMSYPLYMFFVAMASGVPVAISKMISEKKAKGDIQGVFEIVKESTILMMFLGVGTTLILIFFAKPIINFVQWDAKSYYALLGISFAPFIIS
;
A
#
# COMPACT_ATOMS: atom_id res chain seq x y z
N MET A 1 13.15 14.15 -28.35
CA MET A 1 12.39 13.33 -27.36
C MET A 1 11.06 12.90 -27.99
N ARG A 2 10.82 11.59 -28.20
CA ARG A 2 9.67 11.07 -28.96
C ARG A 2 8.34 11.30 -28.21
N LYS A 3 7.59 12.35 -28.57
CA LYS A 3 6.25 12.67 -28.03
C LYS A 3 5.25 11.50 -28.09
N GLN A 4 5.38 10.60 -29.07
CA GLN A 4 4.54 9.40 -29.21
C GLN A 4 4.67 8.41 -28.05
N SER A 5 5.84 8.35 -27.37
CA SER A 5 6.06 7.42 -26.26
C SER A 5 5.35 7.85 -24.98
N LEU A 6 5.32 9.16 -24.69
CA LEU A 6 4.68 9.67 -23.47
C LEU A 6 3.16 9.53 -23.56
N ILE A 7 2.56 9.86 -24.71
CA ILE A 7 1.11 9.73 -24.90
C ILE A 7 0.69 8.26 -24.79
N LYS A 8 1.44 7.32 -25.41
CA LYS A 8 1.18 5.89 -25.25
C LYS A 8 1.33 5.42 -23.80
N ALA A 9 2.38 5.85 -23.09
CA ALA A 9 2.60 5.48 -21.70
C ALA A 9 1.49 6.01 -20.78
N SER A 10 1.08 7.27 -20.96
CA SER A 10 -0.03 7.87 -20.21
C SER A 10 -1.36 7.18 -20.49
N LEU A 11 -1.63 6.77 -21.73
CA LEU A 11 -2.84 6.04 -22.10
C LEU A 11 -2.89 4.66 -21.42
N VAL A 12 -1.76 3.93 -21.43
CA VAL A 12 -1.64 2.63 -20.75
C VAL A 12 -1.81 2.80 -19.24
N LEU A 13 -1.19 3.81 -18.64
CA LEU A 13 -1.32 4.09 -17.20
C LEU A 13 -2.76 4.48 -16.84
N GLY A 14 -3.44 5.26 -17.69
CA GLY A 14 -4.85 5.62 -17.52
C GLY A 14 -5.78 4.40 -17.55
N ILE A 15 -5.62 3.53 -18.55
CA ILE A 15 -6.40 2.28 -18.65
C ILE A 15 -6.10 1.37 -17.46
N ALA A 16 -4.84 1.19 -17.10
CA ALA A 16 -4.44 0.40 -15.93
C ALA A 16 -5.09 0.94 -14.64
N GLY A 17 -5.14 2.26 -14.46
CA GLY A 17 -5.80 2.90 -13.33
C GLY A 17 -7.31 2.66 -13.29
N ILE A 18 -7.99 2.68 -14.44
CA ILE A 18 -9.42 2.37 -14.54
C ILE A 18 -9.67 0.90 -14.16
N VAL A 19 -8.87 -0.02 -14.69
CA VAL A 19 -8.97 -1.46 -14.38
C VAL A 19 -8.71 -1.71 -12.90
N ALA A 20 -7.70 -1.08 -12.31
CA ALA A 20 -7.40 -1.19 -10.88
C ALA A 20 -8.57 -0.69 -10.01
N ARG A 21 -9.21 0.43 -10.39
CA ARG A 21 -10.42 0.92 -9.70
C ARG A 21 -11.58 -0.06 -9.83
N PHE A 22 -11.77 -0.65 -11.00
CA PHE A 22 -12.85 -1.62 -11.23
C PHE A 22 -12.66 -2.89 -10.39
N LEU A 23 -11.43 -3.42 -10.33
CA LEU A 23 -11.08 -4.53 -9.44
C LEU A 23 -11.34 -4.17 -7.98
N GLY A 24 -10.92 -2.98 -7.53
CA GLY A 24 -11.16 -2.51 -6.16
C GLY A 24 -12.65 -2.42 -5.80
N LEU A 25 -13.49 -1.95 -6.72
CA LEU A 25 -14.95 -1.93 -6.55
C LEU A 25 -15.53 -3.34 -6.47
N PHE A 26 -15.06 -4.25 -7.32
CA PHE A 26 -15.50 -5.64 -7.33
C PHE A 26 -15.16 -6.39 -6.03
N PHE A 27 -14.04 -6.06 -5.38
CA PHE A 27 -13.72 -6.61 -4.06
C PHE A 27 -14.50 -5.95 -2.92
N ARG A 28 -14.72 -4.63 -2.99
CA ARG A 28 -15.45 -3.90 -1.95
C ARG A 28 -16.92 -4.26 -1.88
N TRP A 29 -17.58 -4.44 -3.02
CA TRP A 29 -19.03 -4.64 -3.04
C TRP A 29 -19.49 -5.91 -2.31
N PRO A 30 -18.92 -7.11 -2.55
CA PRO A 30 -19.23 -8.31 -1.78
C PRO A 30 -18.85 -8.19 -0.32
N LEU A 31 -17.72 -7.53 -0.02
CA LEU A 31 -17.24 -7.36 1.35
C LEU A 31 -18.20 -6.52 2.20
N ILE A 32 -18.73 -5.43 1.65
CA ILE A 32 -19.78 -4.62 2.30
C ILE A 32 -21.03 -5.47 2.56
N MET A 33 -21.42 -6.30 1.59
CA MET A 33 -22.61 -7.13 1.69
C MET A 33 -22.45 -8.28 2.71
N LEU A 34 -21.24 -8.80 2.89
CA LEU A 34 -20.92 -9.85 3.87
C LEU A 34 -20.80 -9.33 5.30
N ILE A 35 -20.26 -8.12 5.48
CA ILE A 35 -19.95 -7.54 6.79
C ILE A 35 -21.14 -6.74 7.37
N GLY A 36 -22.03 -6.22 6.52
CA GLY A 36 -23.19 -5.42 6.93
C GLY A 36 -22.83 -4.02 7.45
N ASP A 37 -23.85 -3.21 7.73
CA ASP A 37 -23.68 -1.78 8.03
C ASP A 37 -22.83 -1.51 9.28
N GLU A 38 -23.00 -2.31 10.35
CA GLU A 38 -22.21 -2.17 11.59
C GLU A 38 -20.71 -2.43 11.34
N GLY A 39 -20.38 -3.49 10.61
CA GLY A 39 -18.98 -3.83 10.38
C GLY A 39 -18.30 -2.91 9.36
N VAL A 40 -19.05 -2.31 8.43
CA VAL A 40 -18.55 -1.20 7.62
C VAL A 40 -18.19 0.01 8.50
N GLY A 41 -18.96 0.26 9.56
CA GLY A 41 -18.64 1.28 10.57
C GLY A 41 -17.27 1.05 11.22
N TYR A 42 -16.99 -0.17 11.67
CA TYR A 42 -15.68 -0.52 12.26
C TYR A 42 -14.53 -0.46 11.24
N TYR A 43 -14.78 -0.86 10.00
CA TYR A 43 -13.81 -0.71 8.91
C TYR A 43 -13.49 0.77 8.63
N GLN A 44 -14.50 1.63 8.56
CA GLN A 44 -14.33 3.07 8.32
C GLN A 44 -13.57 3.76 9.45
N MET A 45 -13.75 3.34 10.72
CA MET A 45 -12.97 3.88 11.84
C MET A 45 -11.48 3.61 11.69
N SER A 46 -11.11 2.41 11.27
CA SER A 46 -9.71 1.97 11.16
C SER A 46 -9.05 2.32 9.81
N TYR A 47 -9.84 2.72 8.81
CA TYR A 47 -9.38 3.06 7.46
C TYR A 47 -8.42 4.27 7.36
N PRO A 48 -8.57 5.37 8.12
CA PRO A 48 -7.59 6.47 8.09
C PRO A 48 -6.19 6.02 8.49
N LEU A 49 -6.08 5.12 9.47
CA LEU A 49 -4.80 4.55 9.89
C LEU A 49 -4.17 3.73 8.78
N TYR A 50 -4.96 2.87 8.10
CA TYR A 50 -4.52 2.18 6.89
C TYR A 50 -3.95 3.15 5.86
N MET A 51 -4.72 4.20 5.53
CA MET A 51 -4.35 5.15 4.49
C MET A 51 -3.07 5.94 4.84
N PHE A 52 -2.83 6.20 6.12
CA PHE A 52 -1.60 6.84 6.61
C PHE A 52 -0.35 5.99 6.31
N PHE A 53 -0.37 4.70 6.63
CA PHE A 53 0.76 3.81 6.34
C PHE A 53 0.96 3.60 4.84
N VAL A 54 -0.13 3.47 4.07
CA VAL A 54 -0.04 3.35 2.61
C VAL A 54 0.57 4.61 1.99
N ALA A 55 0.17 5.80 2.44
CA ALA A 55 0.72 7.05 1.96
C ALA A 55 2.24 7.12 2.21
N MET A 56 2.70 6.76 3.42
CA MET A 56 4.13 6.70 3.73
C MET A 56 4.88 5.70 2.85
N ALA A 57 4.35 4.50 2.64
CA ALA A 57 4.99 3.46 1.83
C ALA A 57 5.03 3.83 0.33
N SER A 58 4.02 4.54 -0.18
CA SER A 58 3.87 4.84 -1.61
C SER A 58 4.99 5.70 -2.22
N GLY A 59 5.79 6.40 -1.40
CA GLY A 59 6.93 7.18 -1.89
C GLY A 59 8.14 6.34 -2.28
N VAL A 60 8.32 5.16 -1.66
CA VAL A 60 9.50 4.32 -1.84
C VAL A 60 9.60 3.74 -3.28
N PRO A 61 8.53 3.18 -3.89
CA PRO A 61 8.58 2.68 -5.26
C PRO A 61 8.91 3.77 -6.29
N VAL A 62 8.43 5.00 -6.06
CA VAL A 62 8.69 6.14 -6.93
C VAL A 62 10.18 6.49 -6.92
N ALA A 63 10.80 6.51 -5.74
CA ALA A 63 12.24 6.72 -5.59
C ALA A 63 13.05 5.59 -6.26
N ILE A 64 12.65 4.33 -6.06
CA ILE A 64 13.30 3.16 -6.68
C ILE A 64 13.24 3.24 -8.21
N SER A 65 12.08 3.57 -8.78
CA SER A 65 11.91 3.70 -10.23
C SER A 65 12.85 4.74 -10.83
N LYS A 66 13.07 5.86 -10.12
CA LYS A 66 14.04 6.88 -10.50
C LYS A 66 15.48 6.36 -10.44
N MET A 67 15.88 5.73 -9.32
CA MET A 67 17.25 5.20 -9.15
C MET A 67 17.60 4.14 -10.20
N ILE A 68 16.66 3.24 -10.50
CA ILE A 68 16.81 2.23 -11.57
C ILE A 68 17.01 2.92 -12.92
N SER A 69 16.22 3.95 -13.22
CA SER A 69 16.33 4.68 -14.49
C SER A 69 17.68 5.38 -14.65
N GLU A 70 18.24 5.94 -13.57
CA GLU A 70 19.56 6.58 -13.56
C GLU A 70 20.71 5.57 -13.78
N LYS A 71 20.66 4.41 -13.12
CA LYS A 71 21.66 3.33 -13.30
C LYS A 71 21.57 2.69 -14.67
N LYS A 72 20.36 2.46 -15.16
CA LYS A 72 20.10 1.93 -16.50
C LYS A 72 20.61 2.89 -17.60
N ALA A 73 20.47 4.21 -17.41
CA ALA A 73 21.00 5.20 -18.34
C ALA A 73 22.54 5.18 -18.43
N LYS A 74 23.22 4.76 -17.36
CA LYS A 74 24.68 4.59 -17.32
C LYS A 74 25.14 3.21 -17.85
N GLY A 75 24.22 2.34 -18.25
CA GLY A 75 24.53 0.97 -18.71
C GLY A 75 24.90 -0.01 -17.59
N ASP A 76 24.76 0.38 -16.32
CA ASP A 76 25.12 -0.43 -15.15
C ASP A 76 23.98 -1.39 -14.77
N ILE A 77 23.96 -2.56 -15.42
CA ILE A 77 22.94 -3.59 -15.17
C ILE A 77 23.10 -4.23 -13.79
N GLN A 78 24.34 -4.43 -13.31
CA GLN A 78 24.60 -4.98 -11.97
C GLN A 78 24.07 -4.06 -10.88
N GLY A 79 24.31 -2.75 -10.98
CA GLY A 79 23.79 -1.77 -10.05
C GLY A 79 22.26 -1.69 -10.03
N VAL A 80 21.58 -1.99 -11.14
CA VAL A 80 20.11 -2.12 -11.16
C VAL A 80 19.64 -3.30 -10.31
N PHE A 81 20.30 -4.46 -10.42
CA PHE A 81 19.96 -5.64 -9.60
C PHE A 81 20.25 -5.41 -8.12
N GLU A 82 21.35 -4.75 -7.78
CA GLU A 82 21.67 -4.38 -6.40
C GLU A 82 20.61 -3.45 -5.80
N ILE A 83 20.21 -2.40 -6.52
CA ILE A 83 19.14 -1.50 -6.06
C ILE A 83 17.85 -2.26 -5.82
N VAL A 84 17.45 -3.13 -6.75
CA VAL A 84 16.23 -3.93 -6.59
C VAL A 84 16.33 -4.80 -5.35
N LYS A 85 17.45 -5.52 -5.15
CA LYS A 85 17.66 -6.39 -3.99
C LYS A 85 17.61 -5.61 -2.67
N GLU A 86 18.38 -4.53 -2.55
CA GLU A 86 18.41 -3.71 -1.33
C GLU A 86 17.05 -3.06 -1.06
N SER A 87 16.37 -2.61 -2.10
CA SER A 87 15.04 -2.01 -1.98
C SER A 87 13.98 -3.01 -1.53
N THR A 88 14.02 -4.25 -2.02
CA THR A 88 13.12 -5.33 -1.58
C THR A 88 13.36 -5.67 -0.11
N ILE A 89 14.62 -5.72 0.33
CA ILE A 89 14.96 -5.98 1.74
C ILE A 89 14.43 -4.85 2.63
N LEU A 90 14.66 -3.60 2.23
CA LEU A 90 14.19 -2.41 2.97
C LEU A 90 12.66 -2.36 3.06
N MET A 91 11.98 -2.65 1.96
CA MET A 91 10.52 -2.77 1.91
C MET A 91 10.02 -3.88 2.84
N MET A 92 10.66 -5.05 2.82
CA MET A 92 10.28 -6.17 3.69
C MET A 92 10.40 -5.81 5.17
N PHE A 93 11.49 -5.13 5.57
CA PHE A 93 11.65 -4.65 6.95
C PHE A 93 10.63 -3.58 7.33
N LEU A 94 10.30 -2.66 6.42
CA LEU A 94 9.25 -1.67 6.65
C LEU A 94 7.87 -2.32 6.79
N GLY A 95 7.52 -3.26 5.92
CA GLY A 95 6.24 -3.96 5.95
C GLY A 95 6.07 -4.82 7.19
N VAL A 96 7.07 -5.64 7.52
CA VAL A 96 7.07 -6.46 8.74
C VAL A 96 7.09 -5.58 9.99
N GLY A 97 7.95 -4.56 10.02
CA GLY A 97 8.08 -3.65 11.16
C GLY A 97 6.77 -2.92 11.46
N THR A 98 6.15 -2.33 10.44
CA THR A 98 4.86 -1.62 10.60
C THR A 98 3.73 -2.57 11.00
N THR A 99 3.68 -3.78 10.43
CA THR A 99 2.70 -4.80 10.80
C THR A 99 2.83 -5.21 12.26
N LEU A 100 4.06 -5.50 12.72
CA LEU A 100 4.31 -5.85 14.13
C LEU A 100 3.94 -4.69 15.07
N ILE A 101 4.33 -3.46 14.74
CA ILE A 101 3.98 -2.29 15.54
C ILE A 101 2.46 -2.16 15.66
N LEU A 102 1.72 -2.32 14.56
CA LEU A 102 0.26 -2.24 14.58
C LEU A 102 -0.38 -3.36 15.39
N ILE A 103 0.13 -4.59 15.34
CA ILE A 103 -0.41 -5.72 16.12
C ILE A 103 -0.13 -5.52 17.62
N PHE A 104 1.11 -5.17 17.99
CA PHE A 104 1.49 -4.99 19.39
C PHE A 104 0.85 -3.74 20.02
N PHE A 105 0.73 -2.64 19.26
CA PHE A 105 0.12 -1.39 19.73
C PHE A 105 -1.38 -1.29 19.42
N ALA A 106 -2.03 -2.34 18.89
CA ALA A 106 -3.45 -2.31 18.57
C ALA A 106 -4.33 -1.89 19.77
N LYS A 107 -4.08 -2.47 20.95
CA LYS A 107 -4.82 -2.16 22.19
C LYS A 107 -4.63 -0.72 22.66
N PRO A 108 -3.39 -0.19 22.81
CA PRO A 108 -3.20 1.21 23.21
C PRO A 108 -3.71 2.20 22.15
N ILE A 109 -3.64 1.89 20.85
CA ILE A 109 -4.20 2.75 19.79
C ILE A 109 -5.71 2.91 19.95
N ILE A 110 -6.45 1.80 20.15
CA ILE A 110 -7.91 1.83 20.31
C ILE A 110 -8.32 2.64 21.54
N ASN A 111 -7.60 2.46 22.66
CA ASN A 111 -7.87 3.20 23.90
C ASN A 111 -7.51 4.69 23.78
N PHE A 112 -6.45 5.04 23.06
CA PHE A 112 -6.02 6.43 22.87
C PHE A 112 -6.99 7.19 21.95
N VAL A 113 -7.47 6.54 20.88
CA VAL A 113 -8.39 7.15 19.91
C VAL A 113 -9.86 6.98 20.32
N GLN A 114 -10.14 6.37 21.49
CA GLN A 114 -11.50 6.13 22.01
C GLN A 114 -12.38 5.35 21.01
N TRP A 115 -11.79 4.39 20.28
CA TRP A 115 -12.54 3.54 19.36
C TRP A 115 -13.30 2.43 20.07
N ASP A 116 -14.40 1.99 19.47
CA ASP A 116 -15.19 0.86 19.99
C ASP A 116 -14.32 -0.41 20.10
N ALA A 117 -14.51 -1.17 21.18
CA ALA A 117 -13.74 -2.39 21.45
C ALA A 117 -13.86 -3.43 20.31
N LYS A 118 -14.97 -3.44 19.56
CA LYS A 118 -15.18 -4.31 18.41
C LYS A 118 -14.32 -3.95 17.19
N SER A 119 -13.80 -2.71 17.13
CA SER A 119 -12.86 -2.26 16.10
C SER A 119 -11.49 -2.95 16.18
N TYR A 120 -11.20 -3.68 17.25
CA TYR A 120 -9.96 -4.45 17.41
C TYR A 120 -9.75 -5.47 16.28
N TYR A 121 -10.81 -6.16 15.86
CA TYR A 121 -10.72 -7.15 14.79
C TYR A 121 -10.49 -6.48 13.42
N ALA A 122 -11.08 -5.32 13.19
CA ALA A 122 -10.85 -4.53 11.98
C ALA A 122 -9.40 -4.01 11.93
N LEU A 123 -8.88 -3.54 13.05
CA LEU A 123 -7.50 -3.06 13.17
C LEU A 123 -6.48 -4.17 12.95
N LEU A 124 -6.71 -5.37 13.49
CA LEU A 124 -5.88 -6.55 13.22
C LEU A 124 -5.91 -6.92 11.74
N GLY A 125 -7.09 -6.92 11.11
CA GLY A 125 -7.20 -7.20 9.67
C GLY A 125 -6.40 -6.21 8.82
N ILE A 126 -6.47 -4.92 9.15
CA ILE A 126 -5.72 -3.86 8.47
C ILE A 126 -4.22 -3.94 8.75
N SER A 127 -3.82 -4.40 9.93
CA SER A 127 -2.41 -4.46 10.32
C SER A 127 -1.55 -5.33 9.41
N PHE A 128 -2.15 -6.29 8.70
CA PHE A 128 -1.46 -7.16 7.74
C PHE A 128 -1.25 -6.50 6.36
N ALA A 129 -1.95 -5.40 6.08
CA ALA A 129 -1.91 -4.77 4.77
C ALA A 129 -0.55 -4.09 4.46
N PRO A 130 0.14 -3.40 5.40
CA PRO A 130 1.49 -2.88 5.18
C PRO A 130 2.51 -3.94 4.76
N PHE A 131 2.40 -5.18 5.25
CA PHE A 131 3.24 -6.29 4.83
C PHE A 131 3.04 -6.71 3.36
N ILE A 132 1.82 -6.59 2.83
CA ILE A 132 1.52 -6.92 1.43
C ILE A 132 1.91 -5.79 0.48
N ILE A 133 1.85 -4.55 0.97
CA ILE A 133 2.07 -3.34 0.16
C ILE A 133 3.55 -2.99 0.03
N SER A 134 4.35 -3.33 1.05
CA SER A 134 5.80 -3.12 1.06
C SER A 134 6.49 -4.32 0.41
#